data_AF-A0A930VF89-F1
#
_entry.id   AF-A0A930VF89-F1
#
_cell.length_a   1.000
_cell.length_b   1.000
_cell.length_c   1.000
_cell.angle_alpha   90.00
_cell.angle_beta   90.00
_cell.angle_gamma   90.00
#
_symmetry.space_group_name_H-M   'P 1'
#
loop_
_entity.id
_entity.type
_entity.pdbx_description
1 polymer ?
#
loop_
_entity_poly.entity_id
_entity_poly.type
_entity_poly.pdbx_seq_one_letter_code
_entity_poly.pdbx_strand_id
1 'polypeptide(L)'
;METRRTIWRRDRLFVQAVITDDGDLVFEGQDLNGWLGYAEYEYWVTAPAALVPRVVSALGGSPGDDVLDLLAVHAEEIVHRGESTWLRSLGIEPGISTHSTD
;
A
#
# COMPACT_ATOMS: atom_id res chain seq x y z
N MET A 1 -2.44 17.79 4.59
CA MET A 1 -1.12 17.58 3.96
C MET A 1 -0.86 16.10 4.04
N GLU A 2 -0.94 15.43 2.90
CA GLU A 2 -0.78 13.99 2.82
C GLU A 2 0.62 13.58 3.29
N THR A 3 0.69 12.54 4.11
CA THR A 3 1.96 11.98 4.58
C THR A 3 2.23 10.72 3.79
N ARG A 4 3.44 10.60 3.22
CA ARG A 4 3.82 9.47 2.37
C ARG A 4 5.16 8.89 2.76
N ARG A 5 5.34 7.59 2.48
CA ARG A 5 6.59 6.87 2.69
C ARG A 5 6.82 5.84 1.60
N THR A 6 8.03 5.81 1.05
CA THR A 6 8.46 4.67 0.23
C THR A 6 8.66 3.45 1.12
N ILE A 7 7.90 2.39 0.86
CA ILE A 7 8.03 1.12 1.58
C ILE A 7 8.78 0.09 0.74
N TRP A 8 8.77 0.22 -0.59
CA TRP A 8 9.48 -0.70 -1.48
C TRP A 8 10.06 -0.01 -2.71
N ARG A 9 11.25 -0.45 -3.10
CA ARG A 9 11.94 0.00 -4.32
C ARG A 9 12.98 -1.05 -4.74
N ARG A 10 12.58 -2.02 -5.57
CA ARG A 10 13.45 -3.08 -6.11
C ARG A 10 12.96 -3.53 -7.48
N ASP A 11 13.88 -3.96 -8.35
CA ASP A 11 13.59 -4.69 -9.61
C ASP A 11 12.45 -4.12 -10.46
N ARG A 12 12.40 -2.78 -10.56
CA ARG A 12 11.42 -1.99 -11.33
C ARG A 12 10.02 -1.86 -10.72
N LEU A 13 9.81 -2.38 -9.52
CA LEU A 13 8.61 -2.12 -8.71
C LEU A 13 8.92 -1.07 -7.63
N PHE A 14 8.08 -0.04 -7.58
CA PHE A 14 8.15 1.04 -6.61
C PHE A 14 6.81 1.08 -5.87
N VAL A 15 6.83 1.06 -4.54
CA VAL A 15 5.61 1.13 -3.73
C VAL A 15 5.77 2.17 -2.63
N GLN A 16 4.80 3.07 -2.53
CA GLN A 16 4.64 4.03 -1.46
C GLN A 16 3.38 3.74 -0.66
N ALA A 17 3.42 4.00 0.64
CA ALA A 17 2.23 4.08 1.49
C ALA A 17 1.93 5.56 1.76
N VAL A 18 0.66 5.93 1.66
CA VAL A 18 0.17 7.30 1.81
C VAL A 18 -1.00 7.30 2.80
N ILE A 19 -1.02 8.28 3.69
CA ILE A 19 -2.21 8.64 4.46
C ILE A 19 -2.82 9.89 3.81
N THR A 20 -4.03 9.73 3.28
CA THR A 20 -4.79 10.82 2.64
C THR A 20 -5.25 11.84 3.68
N ASP A 21 -5.75 12.98 3.23
CA ASP A 21 -6.34 13.99 4.14
C ASP A 21 -7.60 13.47 4.87
N ASP A 22 -8.29 12.47 4.32
CA ASP A 22 -9.43 11.79 4.95
C ASP A 22 -8.99 10.66 5.92
N GLY A 23 -7.69 10.40 6.01
CA GLY A 23 -7.10 9.38 6.88
C GLY A 23 -7.06 7.97 6.29
N ASP A 24 -7.43 7.81 5.02
CA ASP A 24 -7.34 6.52 4.33
C ASP A 24 -5.87 6.14 4.11
N LEU A 25 -5.58 4.84 4.23
CA LEU A 25 -4.28 4.30 3.85
C LEU A 25 -4.33 3.86 2.38
N VAL A 26 -3.42 4.37 1.57
CA VAL A 26 -3.29 4.02 0.16
C VAL A 26 -1.90 3.46 -0.10
N PHE A 27 -1.83 2.28 -0.68
CA PHE A 27 -0.61 1.80 -1.32
C PHE A 27 -0.62 2.24 -2.78
N GLU A 28 0.35 3.08 -3.15
CA GLU A 28 0.57 3.53 -4.53
C GLU A 28 1.74 2.74 -5.08
N GLY A 29 1.50 1.93 -6.11
CA GLY A 29 2.54 1.15 -6.76
C GLY A 29 2.73 1.54 -8.21
N GLN A 30 3.96 1.52 -8.66
CA GLN A 30 4.35 1.69 -10.06
C GLN A 30 5.24 0.51 -10.45
N ASP A 31 4.80 -0.26 -11.45
CA ASP A 31 5.56 -1.37 -12.00
C ASP A 31 6.01 -1.04 -13.41
N LEU A 32 7.34 -0.93 -13.60
CA LEU A 32 7.95 -0.64 -14.89
C LEU A 32 8.29 -1.91 -15.70
N ASN A 33 7.87 -3.10 -15.27
CA ASN A 33 7.97 -4.31 -16.09
C ASN A 33 6.87 -4.39 -17.15
N GLY A 34 5.85 -3.53 -17.04
CA GLY A 34 4.73 -3.49 -17.96
C GLY A 34 3.76 -4.65 -17.76
N TRP A 35 2.54 -4.48 -18.27
CA TRP A 35 1.50 -5.52 -18.25
C TRP A 35 0.60 -5.37 -19.47
N LEU A 36 0.18 -6.48 -20.10
CA LEU A 36 -0.78 -6.51 -21.23
C LEU A 36 -0.41 -5.63 -22.44
N GLY A 37 0.88 -5.42 -22.69
CA GLY A 37 1.36 -4.62 -23.83
C GLY A 37 1.71 -3.18 -23.48
N TYR A 38 1.46 -2.73 -22.24
CA TYR A 38 1.92 -1.45 -21.72
C TYR A 38 3.35 -1.54 -21.20
N ALA A 39 4.11 -0.45 -21.29
CA ALA A 39 5.49 -0.37 -20.81
C ALA A 39 5.58 -0.27 -19.27
N GLU A 40 4.56 0.29 -18.64
CA GLU A 40 4.42 0.44 -17.20
C GLU A 40 2.94 0.49 -16.80
N TYR A 41 2.66 0.30 -15.52
CA TYR A 41 1.36 0.62 -14.96
C TYR A 41 1.49 1.09 -13.51
N GLU A 42 0.52 1.89 -13.10
CA GLU A 42 0.32 2.36 -11.72
C GLU A 42 -0.92 1.70 -11.12
N TYR A 43 -0.89 1.48 -9.82
CA TYR A 43 -2.01 0.93 -9.07
C TYR A 43 -2.17 1.58 -7.71
N TRP A 44 -3.41 1.59 -7.22
CA TRP A 44 -3.76 2.06 -5.89
C TRP A 44 -4.57 0.98 -5.16
N VAL A 45 -4.15 0.68 -3.92
CA VAL A 45 -4.88 -0.20 -3.01
C VAL A 45 -5.23 0.57 -1.76
N THR A 46 -6.52 0.83 -1.54
CA THR A 46 -7.01 1.71 -0.49
C THR A 46 -7.67 0.94 0.64
N ALA A 47 -7.22 1.16 1.87
CA ALA A 47 -7.88 0.76 3.10
C ALA A 47 -8.57 1.97 3.75
N PRO A 48 -9.87 1.90 4.10
CA PRO A 48 -10.59 2.98 4.75
C PRO A 48 -9.95 3.42 6.08
N ALA A 49 -10.01 4.71 6.39
CA ALA A 49 -9.48 5.32 7.61
C ALA A 49 -9.93 4.58 8.89
N ALA A 50 -11.20 4.20 8.94
CA ALA A 50 -11.80 3.46 10.05
C ALA A 50 -11.13 2.10 10.33
N LEU A 51 -10.40 1.54 9.36
CA LEU A 51 -9.73 0.26 9.44
C LEU A 51 -8.21 0.38 9.60
N VAL A 52 -7.64 1.59 9.52
CA VAL A 52 -6.20 1.83 9.76
C VAL A 52 -5.74 1.36 11.15
N PRO A 53 -6.49 1.52 12.26
CA PRO A 53 -6.09 0.94 13.54
C PRO A 53 -5.91 -0.59 13.52
N ARG A 54 -6.63 -1.29 12.64
CA ARG A 54 -6.47 -2.74 12.45
C ARG A 54 -5.16 -3.08 11.72
N VAL A 55 -4.76 -2.24 10.78
CA VAL A 55 -3.46 -2.33 10.10
C VAL A 55 -2.34 -2.17 11.12
N VAL A 56 -2.40 -1.14 11.96
CA VAL A 56 -1.43 -0.89 13.04
C VAL A 56 -1.32 -2.10 13.96
N SER A 57 -2.45 -2.62 14.45
CA SER A 57 -2.48 -3.78 15.34
C SER A 57 -1.92 -5.05 14.67
N ALA A 58 -2.19 -5.27 13.38
CA ALA A 58 -1.68 -6.42 12.63
C ALA A 58 -0.15 -6.39 12.46
N LEU A 59 0.42 -5.18 12.41
CA LEU A 59 1.87 -4.95 12.35
C LEU A 59 2.54 -4.98 13.74
N GLY A 60 1.79 -5.34 14.80
CA GLY A 60 2.30 -5.37 16.17
C GLY A 60 2.45 -3.99 16.82
N GLY A 61 1.89 -2.94 16.21
CA GLY A 61 1.89 -1.58 16.76
C GLY A 61 0.83 -1.38 17.84
N SER A 62 1.01 -0.32 18.61
CA SER A 62 0.08 0.21 19.61
C SER A 62 -0.78 1.34 19.03
N PRO A 63 -1.96 1.65 19.63
CA PRO A 63 -2.76 2.77 19.22
C PRO A 63 -1.97 4.09 19.24
N GLY A 64 -1.89 4.77 18.09
CA GLY A 64 -1.13 6.01 17.92
C GLY A 64 0.25 5.85 17.31
N ASP A 65 0.75 4.61 17.14
CA ASP A 65 1.99 4.36 16.38
C ASP A 65 1.80 4.77 14.92
N ASP A 66 2.87 5.25 14.30
CA ASP A 66 2.86 5.65 12.90
C ASP A 66 2.76 4.40 12.00
N VAL A 67 1.60 4.24 11.35
CA VAL A 67 1.36 3.12 10.43
C VAL A 67 2.35 3.12 9.27
N LEU A 68 2.85 4.27 8.82
CA LEU A 68 3.83 4.34 7.73
C LEU A 68 5.20 3.81 8.18
N ASP A 69 5.60 4.09 9.42
CA ASP A 69 6.81 3.49 10.03
C ASP A 69 6.69 1.96 10.06
N LEU A 70 5.56 1.46 10.56
CA LEU A 70 5.30 0.03 10.70
C LEU A 70 5.27 -0.67 9.33
N LEU A 71 4.59 -0.08 8.34
CA LEU A 71 4.53 -0.63 6.97
C LEU A 71 5.92 -0.73 6.34
N ALA A 72 6.80 0.26 6.56
CA ALA A 72 8.16 0.23 6.04
C ALA A 72 9.00 -0.92 6.64
N VAL A 73 8.80 -1.25 7.92
CA VAL A 73 9.47 -2.38 8.58
C VAL A 73 9.02 -3.73 8.00
N HIS A 74 7.73 -3.84 7.65
CA HIS A 74 7.12 -5.08 7.16
C HIS A 74 6.99 -5.15 5.63
N ALA A 75 7.61 -4.21 4.90
CA ALA A 75 7.38 -4.03 3.48
C ALA A 75 7.65 -5.29 2.63
N GLU A 76 8.69 -6.05 2.98
CA GLU A 76 9.05 -7.25 2.24
C GLU A 76 7.94 -8.32 2.29
N GLU A 77 7.32 -8.53 3.45
CA GLU A 77 6.20 -9.48 3.58
C GLU A 77 4.98 -8.99 2.79
N ILE A 78 4.63 -7.72 2.97
CA ILE A 78 3.43 -7.10 2.41
C ILE A 78 3.48 -7.12 0.88
N VAL A 79 4.60 -6.66 0.30
CA VAL A 79 4.75 -6.54 -1.16
C VAL A 79 4.86 -7.92 -1.82
N HIS A 80 5.60 -8.88 -1.26
CA HIS A 80 5.65 -10.23 -1.83
C HIS A 80 4.30 -10.95 -1.79
N ARG A 81 3.47 -10.66 -0.79
CA ARG A 81 2.11 -11.21 -0.70
C ARG A 81 1.12 -10.49 -1.64
N GLY A 82 1.41 -9.25 -2.00
CA GLY A 82 0.50 -8.32 -2.64
C GLY A 82 -0.37 -7.59 -1.61
N GLU A 83 -0.40 -6.27 -1.68
CA GLU A 83 -0.99 -5.37 -0.69
C GLU A 83 -2.49 -5.63 -0.51
N SER A 84 -3.20 -5.85 -1.62
CA SER A 84 -4.64 -6.16 -1.57
C SER A 84 -4.93 -7.52 -0.92
N THR A 85 -4.11 -8.54 -1.21
CA THR A 85 -4.20 -9.87 -0.59
C THR A 85 -3.86 -9.79 0.90
N TRP A 86 -2.85 -9.01 1.25
CA TRP A 86 -2.45 -8.78 2.64
C TRP A 86 -3.59 -8.11 3.42
N LEU A 87 -4.16 -7.01 2.92
CA LEU A 87 -5.30 -6.34 3.55
C LEU A 87 -6.52 -7.26 3.71
N ARG A 88 -6.86 -8.05 2.69
CA ARG A 88 -7.94 -9.05 2.77
C ARG A 88 -7.69 -10.09 3.85
N SER A 89 -6.44 -10.48 4.08
CA SER A 89 -6.09 -11.40 5.15
C SER A 89 -6.33 -10.82 6.55
N LEU A 90 -6.34 -9.50 6.66
CA LEU A 90 -6.73 -8.78 7.87
C LEU A 90 -8.24 -8.58 7.95
N GLY A 91 -9.03 -9.06 6.99
CA GLY A 91 -10.47 -8.80 6.91
C GLY A 91 -10.82 -7.37 6.50
N ILE A 92 -9.92 -6.70 5.78
CA ILE A 92 -10.12 -5.37 5.19
C ILE A 92 -10.36 -5.59 3.69
N GLU A 93 -11.54 -5.21 3.17
CA GLU A 93 -11.77 -5.23 1.71
C GLU A 93 -11.26 -3.91 1.11
N PRO A 94 -10.22 -3.95 0.26
CA PRO A 94 -9.64 -2.74 -0.28
C PRO A 94 -10.38 -2.21 -1.51
N GLY A 95 -10.38 -0.89 -1.68
CA GLY A 95 -10.59 -0.28 -2.98
C GLY A 95 -9.39 -0.55 -3.88
N ILE A 96 -9.61 -0.87 -5.16
CA ILE A 96 -8.54 -1.12 -6.13
C ILE A 96 -8.80 -0.31 -7.39
N SER A 97 -7.78 0.43 -7.84
CA SER A 97 -7.77 1.08 -9.15
C SER A 97 -6.40 0.94 -9.80
N THR A 98 -6.35 1.06 -11.12
CA THR A 98 -5.13 0.97 -11.92
C THR A 98 -5.15 2.02 -13.02
N HIS A 99 -3.98 2.49 -13.42
CA HIS A 99 -3.78 3.36 -14.56
C HIS A 99 -2.62 2.83 -15.40
N SER A 100 -2.83 2.70 -16.70
CA SER A 100 -1.79 2.31 -17.66
C SER A 100 -1.73 3.38 -18.74
N THR A 101 -0.53 3.71 -19.19
CA THR A 101 -0.31 4.65 -20.28
C THR A 101 0.33 3.89 -21.45
N ASP A 102 -0.21 4.10 -22.66
CA ASP A 102 0.33 3.56 -23.92
C ASP A 102 1.74 4.09 -24.25
#